data_AF-A0A431LEB6-F1
#
_entry.id   AF-A0A431LEB6-F1
#
_cell.length_a   1.000
_cell.length_b   1.000
_cell.length_c   1.000
_cell.angle_alpha   90.00
_cell.angle_beta   90.00
_cell.angle_gamma   90.00
#
_symmetry.space_group_name_H-M   'P 1'
#
loop_
_entity.id
_entity.type
_entity.pdbx_description
1 polymer ?
#
loop_
_entity_poly.entity_id
_entity_poly.type
_entity_poly.pdbx_seq_one_letter_code
_entity_poly.pdbx_strand_id
1 'polypeptide(L)'
;MTETFSLYIIDEEKLPSEFTGHTDQEVYDQLVRAIESDGVLCTSIELTADDFIDALESIDNHIGGSRFLPNNAFNNSPYNVLGSNGDCPFMGYFSPAQVQEMFALFESLPPDTRDTIDSVYSHGEVFEALFTASEDAMQDSFAVAVLHT
;
A
#
# COMPACT_ATOMS: atom_id res chain seq x y z
N MET A 1 10.30 14.11 -10.43
CA MET A 1 9.86 14.87 -9.24
C MET A 1 9.69 13.83 -8.16
N THR A 2 10.18 14.08 -6.95
CA THR A 2 10.02 13.15 -5.83
C THR A 2 8.63 13.33 -5.22
N GLU A 3 8.00 12.22 -4.88
CA GLU A 3 6.70 12.08 -4.24
C GLU A 3 6.90 11.39 -2.89
N THR A 4 5.97 11.59 -1.97
CA THR A 4 5.97 10.91 -0.67
C THR A 4 4.92 9.81 -0.68
N PHE A 5 5.35 8.57 -0.43
CA PHE A 5 4.50 7.41 -0.27
C PHE A 5 4.35 7.12 1.22
N SER A 6 3.18 7.36 1.78
CA SER A 6 2.90 7.14 3.21
C SER A 6 2.06 5.89 3.42
N LEU A 7 2.57 4.96 4.23
CA LEU A 7 1.91 3.71 4.57
C LEU A 7 1.21 3.86 5.92
N TYR A 8 -0.11 3.70 5.92
CA TYR A 8 -0.95 3.77 7.11
C TYR A 8 -1.51 2.40 7.45
N ILE A 9 -1.47 2.04 8.74
CA ILE A 9 -2.20 0.90 9.28
C ILE A 9 -3.59 1.39 9.67
N ILE A 10 -4.62 0.76 9.13
CA ILE A 10 -6.00 1.20 9.27
C ILE A 10 -6.94 0.04 9.60
N ASP A 11 -7.87 0.33 10.49
CA ASP A 11 -9.01 -0.53 10.78
C ASP A 11 -10.12 -0.21 9.77
N GLU A 12 -10.35 -1.09 8.79
CA GLU A 12 -11.32 -0.86 7.71
C GLU A 12 -12.73 -0.60 8.26
N GLU A 13 -13.12 -1.22 9.38
CA GLU A 13 -14.45 -1.08 9.99
C GLU A 13 -14.72 0.34 10.51
N LYS A 14 -13.66 1.14 10.74
CA LYS A 14 -13.78 2.54 11.18
C LYS A 14 -13.90 3.53 10.01
N LEU A 15 -13.61 3.08 8.80
CA LEU A 15 -13.68 3.94 7.62
C LEU A 15 -15.13 4.15 7.17
N PRO A 16 -15.44 5.31 6.58
CA PRO A 16 -16.75 5.54 5.98
C PRO A 16 -17.01 4.50 4.89
N SER A 17 -18.20 3.87 4.93
CA SER A 17 -18.60 2.81 3.99
C SER A 17 -19.80 3.21 3.11
N GLU A 18 -20.46 4.33 3.41
CA GLU A 18 -21.65 4.80 2.70
C GLU A 18 -21.36 6.09 1.94
N PHE A 19 -21.16 6.00 0.62
CA PHE A 19 -20.81 7.12 -0.24
C PHE A 19 -21.93 7.56 -1.21
N THR A 20 -23.18 7.27 -0.87
CA THR A 20 -24.31 7.49 -1.79
C THR A 20 -24.45 8.98 -2.19
N GLY A 21 -24.34 9.27 -3.49
CA GLY A 21 -24.52 10.61 -4.04
C GLY A 21 -23.26 11.48 -4.06
N HIS A 22 -22.10 10.94 -3.66
CA HIS A 22 -20.80 11.60 -3.78
C HIS A 22 -20.13 11.30 -5.12
N THR A 23 -19.28 12.22 -5.56
CA THR A 23 -18.35 12.02 -6.68
C THR A 23 -17.10 11.26 -6.23
N ASP A 24 -16.40 10.59 -7.15
CA ASP A 24 -15.17 9.84 -6.84
C ASP A 24 -14.13 10.69 -6.11
N GLN A 25 -13.97 11.97 -6.48
CA GLN A 25 -13.09 12.91 -5.79
C GLN A 25 -13.53 13.19 -4.35
N GLU A 26 -14.83 13.36 -4.09
CA GLU A 26 -15.34 13.57 -2.73
C GLU A 26 -15.21 12.32 -1.87
N VAL A 27 -15.32 11.14 -2.47
CA VAL A 27 -15.06 9.86 -1.80
C VAL A 27 -13.59 9.74 -1.45
N TYR A 28 -12.69 10.02 -2.41
CA TYR A 28 -11.25 10.04 -2.19
C TYR A 28 -10.86 10.98 -1.05
N ASP A 29 -11.31 12.24 -1.10
CA ASP A 29 -10.99 13.23 -0.08
C ASP A 29 -11.50 12.81 1.32
N GLN A 30 -12.65 12.15 1.39
CA GLN A 30 -13.19 11.61 2.65
C GLN A 30 -12.36 10.43 3.17
N LEU A 31 -11.97 9.51 2.30
CA LEU A 31 -11.12 8.38 2.66
C LEU A 31 -9.75 8.84 3.13
N VAL A 32 -9.08 9.74 2.40
CA VAL A 32 -7.79 10.30 2.81
C VAL A 32 -7.88 10.93 4.19
N ARG A 33 -8.89 11.79 4.42
CA ARG A 33 -9.09 12.42 5.74
C ARG A 33 -9.33 11.40 6.86
N ALA A 34 -10.09 10.35 6.58
CA ALA A 34 -10.35 9.29 7.56
C ALA A 34 -9.08 8.49 7.86
N ILE A 35 -8.30 8.14 6.83
CA ILE A 35 -7.02 7.43 6.96
C ILE A 35 -6.01 8.27 7.75
N GLU A 36 -5.89 9.57 7.45
CA GLU A 36 -4.97 10.47 8.18
C GLU A 36 -5.43 10.76 9.62
N SER A 37 -6.74 10.74 9.89
CA SER A 37 -7.31 10.99 11.23
C SER A 37 -7.22 9.77 12.14
N ASP A 38 -7.63 8.61 11.63
CA ASP A 38 -7.91 7.42 12.43
C ASP A 38 -6.88 6.29 12.19
N GLY A 39 -6.11 6.39 11.10
CA GLY A 39 -5.00 5.49 10.81
C GLY A 39 -3.73 5.83 11.58
N VAL A 40 -2.85 4.83 11.68
CA VAL A 40 -1.53 5.00 12.28
C VAL A 40 -0.51 5.03 11.16
N LEU A 41 0.19 6.16 11.00
CA LEU A 41 1.31 6.25 10.06
C LEU A 41 2.42 5.30 10.49
N CYS A 42 2.71 4.30 9.66
CA CYS A 42 3.79 3.34 9.89
C CYS A 42 5.12 3.92 9.39
N THR A 43 5.15 4.37 8.14
CA THR A 43 6.35 4.93 7.51
C THR A 43 5.98 5.80 6.31
N SER A 44 6.92 6.66 5.91
CA SER A 44 6.84 7.49 4.71
C SER A 44 8.15 7.38 3.94
N ILE A 45 8.04 7.25 2.62
CA ILE A 45 9.17 7.07 1.73
C ILE A 45 9.18 8.19 0.69
N GLU A 46 10.32 8.84 0.47
CA GLU A 46 10.48 9.88 -0.56
C GLU A 46 11.20 9.32 -1.79
N LEU A 47 10.46 9.05 -2.86
CA LEU A 47 10.98 8.45 -4.11
C LEU A 47 10.30 9.06 -5.33
N THR A 48 10.81 8.81 -6.53
CA THR A 48 10.00 9.09 -7.73
C THR A 48 8.94 7.99 -7.89
N ALA A 49 7.78 8.31 -8.51
CA ALA A 49 6.77 7.30 -8.80
C ALA A 49 7.30 6.15 -9.65
N ASP A 50 8.19 6.45 -10.62
CA ASP A 50 8.84 5.43 -11.44
C ASP A 50 9.71 4.50 -10.58
N ASP A 51 10.54 5.03 -9.68
CA ASP A 51 11.38 4.22 -8.78
C ASP A 51 10.54 3.38 -7.82
N PHE A 52 9.40 3.92 -7.34
CA PHE A 52 8.49 3.18 -6.45
C PHE A 52 7.79 2.04 -7.21
N ILE A 53 7.31 2.28 -8.43
CA ILE A 53 6.70 1.24 -9.28
C ILE A 53 7.74 0.15 -9.61
N ASP A 54 8.94 0.55 -10.01
CA ASP A 54 10.03 -0.39 -10.34
C ASP A 54 10.39 -1.26 -9.12
N ALA A 55 10.46 -0.66 -7.93
CA ALA A 55 10.67 -1.38 -6.69
C ALA A 55 9.56 -2.40 -6.41
N LEU A 56 8.30 -1.98 -6.52
CA LEU A 56 7.14 -2.88 -6.33
C LEU A 56 7.17 -4.03 -7.33
N GLU A 57 7.38 -3.77 -8.63
CA GLU A 57 7.47 -4.81 -9.66
C GLU A 57 8.64 -5.77 -9.39
N SER A 58 9.78 -5.27 -8.96
CA SER A 58 10.94 -6.10 -8.59
C SER A 58 10.62 -7.03 -7.42
N ILE A 59 10.04 -6.50 -6.34
CA ILE A 59 9.65 -7.30 -5.16
C ILE A 59 8.61 -8.34 -5.57
N ASP A 60 7.61 -7.94 -6.36
CA ASP A 60 6.53 -8.81 -6.83
C ASP A 60 7.08 -10.02 -7.60
N ASN A 61 8.07 -9.80 -8.47
CA ASN A 61 8.76 -10.88 -9.19
C ASN A 61 9.46 -11.88 -8.26
N HIS A 62 10.01 -11.41 -7.14
CA HIS A 62 10.69 -12.27 -6.16
C HIS A 62 9.72 -13.11 -5.32
N ILE A 63 8.53 -12.59 -5.02
CA ILE A 63 7.48 -13.33 -4.30
C ILE A 63 6.60 -14.19 -5.22
N GLY A 64 6.90 -14.22 -6.53
CA GLY A 64 6.11 -14.97 -7.52
C GLY A 64 4.77 -14.33 -7.87
N GLY A 65 4.61 -13.04 -7.57
CA GLY A 65 3.45 -12.23 -7.92
C GLY A 65 3.39 -11.91 -9.41
N SER A 66 2.21 -11.51 -9.87
CA SER A 66 1.96 -11.02 -11.24
C SER A 66 1.27 -9.67 -11.19
N ARG A 67 1.99 -8.66 -10.68
CA ARG A 67 1.56 -7.28 -10.41
C ARG A 67 0.63 -7.15 -9.21
N PHE A 68 0.75 -8.02 -8.21
CA PHE A 68 -0.01 -7.92 -6.97
C PHE A 68 0.31 -6.61 -6.23
N LEU A 69 1.57 -6.37 -5.89
CA LEU A 69 2.01 -5.17 -5.18
C LEU A 69 1.69 -3.87 -5.92
N PRO A 70 2.10 -3.66 -7.20
CA PRO A 70 1.84 -2.40 -7.90
C PRO A 70 0.35 -2.15 -8.16
N ASN A 71 -0.47 -3.19 -8.39
CA ASN A 71 -1.91 -2.98 -8.56
C ASN A 71 -2.56 -2.52 -7.27
N ASN A 72 -2.23 -3.17 -6.14
CA ASN A 72 -2.82 -2.80 -4.85
C ASN A 72 -2.29 -1.48 -4.32
N ALA A 73 -1.02 -1.14 -4.56
CA ALA A 73 -0.43 0.12 -4.12
C ALA A 73 -0.92 1.36 -4.89
N PHE A 74 -1.53 1.21 -6.07
CA PHE A 74 -1.98 2.35 -6.87
C PHE A 74 -3.47 2.34 -7.25
N ASN A 75 -4.10 1.17 -7.30
CA ASN A 75 -5.42 1.00 -7.91
C ASN A 75 -6.37 0.22 -7.01
N ASN A 76 -6.28 0.42 -5.70
CA ASN A 76 -7.17 -0.23 -4.75
C ASN A 76 -7.62 0.74 -3.66
N SER A 77 -8.82 0.50 -3.14
CA SER A 77 -9.40 1.33 -2.09
C SER A 77 -10.18 0.49 -1.09
N PRO A 78 -10.33 0.98 0.17
CA PRO A 78 -11.25 0.40 1.13
C PRO A 78 -12.63 0.20 0.51
N TYR A 79 -13.26 -0.94 0.74
CA TYR A 79 -14.56 -1.30 0.14
C TYR A 79 -14.63 -1.26 -1.41
N ASN A 80 -13.51 -1.13 -2.12
CA ASN A 80 -13.43 -1.03 -3.58
C ASN A 80 -14.34 0.08 -4.18
N VAL A 81 -14.37 1.25 -3.53
CA VAL A 81 -15.28 2.36 -3.89
C VAL A 81 -14.68 3.34 -4.90
N LEU A 82 -13.35 3.38 -5.03
CA LEU A 82 -12.66 4.16 -6.05
C LEU A 82 -12.39 3.28 -7.27
N GLY A 83 -12.95 3.66 -8.41
CA GLY A 83 -12.75 2.94 -9.68
C GLY A 83 -11.40 3.26 -10.34
N SER A 84 -10.98 2.42 -11.28
CA SER A 84 -9.71 2.57 -12.04
C SER A 84 -9.72 3.70 -13.09
N ASN A 85 -10.75 4.55 -13.12
CA ASN A 85 -11.00 5.50 -14.21
C ASN A 85 -10.58 6.94 -13.84
N GLY A 86 -9.36 7.30 -14.23
CA GLY A 86 -9.00 8.51 -14.98
C GLY A 86 -9.00 9.89 -14.29
N ASP A 87 -9.99 10.23 -13.46
CA ASP A 87 -10.16 11.61 -12.97
C ASP A 87 -9.91 11.76 -11.46
N CYS A 88 -9.60 10.67 -10.75
CA CYS A 88 -9.34 10.66 -9.32
C CYS A 88 -7.85 10.32 -9.04
N PRO A 89 -7.20 10.91 -8.01
CA PRO A 89 -5.85 10.53 -7.63
C PRO A 89 -5.74 9.04 -7.27
N PHE A 90 -4.56 8.47 -7.48
CA PHE A 90 -4.29 7.09 -7.11
C PHE A 90 -4.31 6.91 -5.59
N MET A 91 -4.85 5.79 -5.15
CA MET A 91 -4.82 5.34 -3.76
C MET A 91 -4.36 3.89 -3.76
N GLY A 92 -3.47 3.56 -2.84
CA GLY A 92 -3.12 2.18 -2.55
C GLY A 92 -3.87 1.64 -1.35
N TYR A 93 -4.24 0.37 -1.44
CA TYR A 93 -4.90 -0.34 -0.36
C TYR A 93 -4.61 -1.84 -0.42
N PHE A 94 -4.30 -2.41 0.73
CA PHE A 94 -4.20 -3.83 0.98
C PHE A 94 -5.21 -4.19 2.07
N SER A 95 -6.23 -4.98 1.71
CA SER A 95 -7.19 -5.50 2.67
C SER A 95 -6.52 -6.39 3.73
N PRO A 96 -7.14 -6.64 4.90
CA PRO A 96 -6.53 -7.46 5.93
C PRO A 96 -6.10 -8.86 5.43
N ALA A 97 -6.88 -9.46 4.54
CA ALA A 97 -6.53 -10.74 3.92
C ALA A 97 -5.30 -10.63 3.01
N GLN A 98 -5.20 -9.55 2.23
CA GLN A 98 -4.05 -9.29 1.37
C GLN A 98 -2.79 -8.96 2.17
N VAL A 99 -2.92 -8.25 3.30
CA VAL A 99 -1.81 -7.98 4.22
C VAL A 99 -1.25 -9.28 4.79
N GLN A 100 -2.11 -10.21 5.23
CA GLN A 100 -1.70 -11.52 5.73
C GLN A 100 -0.98 -12.35 4.65
N GLU A 101 -1.51 -12.36 3.43
CA GLU A 101 -0.87 -13.04 2.29
C GLU A 101 0.49 -12.42 1.97
N MET A 102 0.56 -11.08 1.91
CA MET A 102 1.78 -10.32 1.64
C MET A 102 2.87 -10.60 2.68
N PHE A 103 2.54 -10.55 3.98
CA PHE A 103 3.49 -10.84 5.04
C PHE A 103 4.01 -12.28 4.96
N ALA A 104 3.11 -13.26 4.76
CA ALA A 104 3.51 -14.67 4.63
C ALA A 104 4.45 -14.89 3.43
N LEU A 105 4.21 -14.19 2.31
CA LEU A 105 5.11 -14.22 1.15
C LEU A 105 6.48 -13.63 1.49
N PHE A 106 6.54 -12.48 2.16
CA PHE A 106 7.81 -11.86 2.55
C PHE A 106 8.60 -12.68 3.59
N GLU A 107 7.93 -13.29 4.56
CA GLU A 107 8.56 -14.21 5.52
C GLU A 107 9.16 -15.44 4.84
N SER A 108 8.53 -15.91 3.76
CA SER A 108 9.00 -17.08 3.02
C SER A 108 10.21 -16.80 2.12
N LEU A 109 10.59 -15.54 1.92
CA LEU A 109 11.71 -15.18 1.06
C LEU A 109 13.05 -15.68 1.63
N PRO A 110 13.88 -16.36 0.81
CA PRO A 110 15.23 -16.73 1.23
C PRO A 110 16.07 -15.50 1.60
N PRO A 111 17.00 -15.61 2.57
CA PRO A 111 17.89 -14.50 2.95
C PRO A 111 18.63 -13.87 1.75
N ASP A 112 19.15 -14.70 0.84
CA ASP A 112 19.85 -14.23 -0.38
C ASP A 112 18.96 -13.37 -1.28
N THR A 113 17.63 -13.59 -1.25
CA THR A 113 16.67 -12.79 -2.01
C THR A 113 16.43 -11.44 -1.35
N ARG A 114 16.38 -11.37 -0.02
CA ARG A 114 16.31 -10.10 0.72
C ARG A 114 17.56 -9.26 0.48
N ASP A 115 18.74 -9.87 0.57
CA ASP A 115 20.01 -9.20 0.26
C ASP A 115 20.04 -8.64 -1.18
N THR A 116 19.42 -9.36 -2.13
CA THR A 116 19.31 -8.90 -3.53
C THR A 116 18.40 -7.67 -3.65
N ILE A 117 17.25 -7.69 -2.99
CA ILE A 117 16.31 -6.56 -2.94
C ILE A 117 16.99 -5.35 -2.27
N ASP A 118 17.62 -5.55 -1.12
CA ASP A 118 18.31 -4.51 -0.33
C ASP A 118 19.50 -3.89 -1.05
N SER A 119 20.11 -4.61 -2.00
CA SER A 119 21.26 -4.12 -2.77
C SER A 119 20.90 -2.93 -3.69
N VAL A 120 19.61 -2.74 -4.00
CA VAL A 120 19.08 -1.59 -4.71
C VAL A 120 18.39 -0.68 -3.70
N TYR A 121 18.95 0.50 -3.46
CA TYR A 121 18.51 1.41 -2.40
C TYR A 121 16.99 1.63 -2.35
N SER A 122 16.36 1.96 -3.48
CA SER A 122 14.91 2.18 -3.57
C SER A 122 14.10 0.90 -3.34
N HIS A 123 14.64 -0.28 -3.68
CA HIS A 123 13.93 -1.54 -3.51
C HIS A 123 13.95 -1.99 -2.05
N GLY A 124 15.11 -1.88 -1.38
CA GLY A 124 15.25 -2.21 0.04
C GLY A 124 14.35 -1.33 0.91
N GLU A 125 14.33 -0.02 0.67
CA GLU A 125 13.49 0.92 1.43
C GLU A 125 11.99 0.60 1.27
N VAL A 126 11.53 0.31 0.05
CA VAL A 126 10.13 -0.06 -0.23
C VAL A 126 9.78 -1.43 0.36
N PHE A 127 10.68 -2.40 0.26
CA PHE A 127 10.49 -3.73 0.84
C PHE A 127 10.35 -3.67 2.35
N GLU A 128 11.28 -3.01 3.05
CA GLU A 128 11.25 -2.87 4.51
C GLU A 128 10.01 -2.12 4.99
N ALA A 129 9.59 -1.09 4.26
CA ALA A 129 8.36 -0.36 4.55
C ALA A 129 7.11 -1.25 4.45
N LEU A 130 6.97 -2.01 3.36
CA LEU A 130 5.85 -2.93 3.19
C LEU A 130 5.91 -4.10 4.19
N PHE A 131 7.10 -4.63 4.46
CA PHE A 131 7.30 -5.70 5.43
C PHE A 131 6.87 -5.25 6.82
N THR A 132 7.40 -4.14 7.32
CA THR A 132 7.07 -3.58 8.63
C THR A 132 5.58 -3.25 8.74
N ALA A 133 5.01 -2.56 7.74
CA ALA A 133 3.60 -2.23 7.74
C ALA A 133 2.72 -3.50 7.75
N SER A 134 3.12 -4.56 7.04
CA SER A 134 2.38 -5.82 7.02
C SER A 134 2.50 -6.61 8.32
N GLU A 135 3.68 -6.61 8.95
CA GLU A 135 3.94 -7.25 10.25
C GLU A 135 3.13 -6.60 11.37
N ASP A 136 3.09 -5.27 11.39
CA ASP A 136 2.33 -4.54 12.40
C ASP A 136 0.82 -4.66 12.17
N ALA A 137 0.36 -4.53 10.92
CA ALA A 137 -1.07 -4.60 10.60
C ALA A 137 -1.67 -5.99 10.81
N MET A 138 -0.92 -7.07 10.58
CA MET A 138 -1.47 -8.42 10.71
C MET A 138 -1.80 -8.81 12.17
N GLN A 139 -1.17 -8.18 13.17
CA GLN A 139 -1.38 -8.51 14.59
C GLN A 139 -2.84 -8.32 15.01
N ASP A 140 -3.47 -7.27 14.48
CA ASP A 140 -4.85 -6.88 14.77
C ASP A 140 -5.81 -7.12 13.59
N SER A 141 -5.35 -7.80 12.53
CA SER A 141 -6.11 -7.99 11.28
C SER A 141 -6.54 -6.66 10.64
N PHE A 142 -5.63 -5.69 10.63
CA PHE A 142 -5.80 -4.39 9.99
C PHE A 142 -5.36 -4.41 8.52
N ALA A 143 -5.79 -3.38 7.80
CA ALA A 143 -5.42 -3.11 6.44
C ALA A 143 -4.24 -2.13 6.37
N VAL A 144 -3.60 -2.06 5.19
CA VAL A 144 -2.55 -1.07 4.90
C VAL A 144 -3.04 -0.17 3.76
N ALA A 145 -3.10 1.14 4.01
CA ALA A 145 -3.35 2.14 2.98
C ALA A 145 -2.03 2.79 2.54
N VAL A 146 -1.90 3.10 1.25
CA VAL A 146 -0.76 3.83 0.67
C VAL A 146 -1.29 5.14 0.09
N LEU A 147 -0.84 6.26 0.65
CA LEU A 147 -1.20 7.60 0.19
C LEU A 147 -0.02 8.23 -0.57
N HIS A 148 -0.32 8.84 -1.72
CA HIS A 148 0.68 9.42 -2.62
C HIS A 148 0.52 10.95 -2.59
N THR A 149 1.54 11.66 -2.09
CA THR A 149 1.49 13.13 -1.86
C THR A 149 2.71 13.87 -2.37
#